data_AF-A0A8S7XG37-F1
#
_entry.id   AF-A0A8S7XG37-F1
#
_cell.length_a   1.000
_cell.length_b   1.000
_cell.length_c   1.000
_cell.angle_alpha   90.00
_cell.angle_beta   90.00
_cell.angle_gamma   90.00
#
_symmetry.space_group_name_H-M   'P 1'
#
loop_
_entity.id
_entity.type
_entity.pdbx_description
1 polymer ?
#
loop_
_entity_poly.entity_id
_entity_poly.type
_entity_poly.pdbx_seq_one_letter_code
_entity_poly.pdbx_strand_id
1 'polypeptide(L)'
;MNEYVYSARHNAFFPVDMIDKYKSEGWDLSDAKEVNQNIISEFMAEPPQGKIRIAGDDGLPAWANIPPPTHEELIEITESERQLLINQANEYMNSKQWPGKAAIGRLKGEELAQYNLWLDYLDALELVDTSSAPDIEWPTPPAVQAR
;
A
#
# COMPACT_ATOMS: atom_id res chain seq x y z
N MET A 1 22.41 28.62 16.23
CA MET A 1 22.56 28.57 14.77
C MET A 1 21.56 27.54 14.30
N ASN A 2 20.83 27.79 13.20
CA ASN A 2 19.89 26.79 12.69
C ASN A 2 20.71 25.65 12.08
N GLU A 3 20.46 24.40 12.51
CA GLU A 3 21.22 23.23 12.03
C GLU A 3 20.79 22.79 10.63
N TYR A 4 19.58 23.17 10.22
CA TYR A 4 18.99 22.80 8.94
C TYR A 4 18.40 24.01 8.23
N VAL A 5 18.37 23.92 6.90
CA VAL A 5 17.54 24.73 6.01
C VAL A 5 16.52 23.82 5.33
N TYR A 6 15.40 24.38 4.91
CA TYR A 6 14.39 23.68 4.12
C TYR A 6 14.39 24.21 2.69
N SER A 7 14.44 23.33 1.70
CA SER A 7 14.22 23.66 0.29
C SER A 7 12.84 23.17 -0.12
N ALA A 8 11.99 24.11 -0.54
CA ALA A 8 10.65 23.87 -1.05
C ALA A 8 10.70 23.03 -2.34
N ARG A 9 11.67 23.31 -3.21
CA ARG A 9 11.91 22.60 -4.47
C ARG A 9 12.10 21.11 -4.26
N HIS A 10 12.86 20.73 -3.24
CA HIS A 10 13.15 19.33 -2.92
C HIS A 10 12.22 18.76 -1.84
N ASN A 11 11.33 19.60 -1.29
CA ASN A 11 10.50 19.30 -0.12
C ASN A 11 11.30 18.59 1.00
N ALA A 12 12.50 19.09 1.26
CA ALA A 12 13.49 18.41 2.08
C ALA A 12 14.28 19.39 2.96
N PHE A 13 14.71 18.88 4.10
CA PHE A 13 15.62 19.55 5.01
C PHE A 13 17.05 19.16 4.70
N PHE A 14 17.95 20.14 4.69
CA PHE A 14 19.37 19.96 4.42
C PHE A 14 20.18 20.48 5.61
N PRO A 15 21.15 19.69 6.14
CA PRO A 15 22.07 20.18 7.17
C PRO A 15 22.88 21.36 6.63
N VAL A 16 22.96 22.45 7.40
CA VAL A 16 23.68 23.67 7.01
C VAL A 16 25.14 23.36 6.69
N ASP A 17 25.80 22.53 7.50
CA ASP A 17 27.21 22.15 7.35
C ASP A 17 27.50 21.32 6.08
N MET A 18 26.45 20.80 5.41
CA MET A 18 26.58 19.99 4.19
C MET A 18 26.10 20.71 2.92
N ILE A 19 25.59 21.94 3.02
CA ILE A 19 25.00 22.67 1.88
C ILE A 19 25.98 22.78 0.70
N ASP A 20 27.23 23.14 0.95
CA ASP A 20 28.22 23.34 -0.13
C ASP A 20 28.55 22.04 -0.85
N LYS A 21 28.55 20.91 -0.12
CA LYS A 21 28.70 19.58 -0.71
C LYS A 21 27.52 19.28 -1.65
N TYR A 22 26.29 19.44 -1.20
CA TYR A 22 25.11 19.21 -2.05
C TYR A 22 25.13 20.10 -3.30
N LYS A 23 25.48 21.39 -3.15
CA LYS A 23 25.65 22.30 -4.29
C LYS A 23 26.72 21.83 -5.27
N SER A 24 27.85 21.33 -4.77
CA SER A 24 28.93 20.78 -5.62
C SER A 24 28.53 19.50 -6.36
N GLU A 25 27.59 18.73 -5.81
CA GLU A 25 26.99 17.54 -6.41
C GLU A 25 25.85 17.87 -7.40
N GLY A 26 25.59 19.16 -7.65
CA GLY A 26 24.61 19.63 -8.63
C GLY A 26 23.22 19.92 -8.06
N TRP A 27 23.04 19.92 -6.74
CA TRP A 27 21.77 20.29 -6.13
C TRP A 27 21.57 21.81 -6.19
N ASP A 28 20.46 22.24 -6.80
CA ASP A 28 20.01 23.63 -6.72
C ASP A 28 19.27 23.87 -5.40
N LEU A 29 19.95 24.53 -4.45
CA LEU A 29 19.44 24.93 -3.13
C LEU A 29 19.28 26.46 -3.01
N SER A 30 19.10 27.16 -4.14
CA SER A 30 18.87 28.61 -4.16
C SER A 30 17.59 29.06 -3.43
N ASP A 31 16.63 28.15 -3.27
CA ASP A 31 15.35 28.38 -2.59
C ASP A 31 15.37 28.01 -1.10
N ALA A 32 16.51 27.50 -0.59
CA ALA A 32 16.62 27.01 0.77
C ALA A 32 16.42 28.15 1.78
N LYS A 33 15.49 27.95 2.72
CA LYS A 33 15.15 28.89 3.79
C LYS A 33 15.60 28.37 5.13
N GLU A 34 16.08 29.27 5.97
CA GLU A 34 16.33 28.95 7.37
C GLU A 34 15.02 28.55 8.07
N VAL A 35 15.11 27.51 8.89
CA VAL A 35 13.99 26.99 9.68
C VAL A 35 14.39 26.95 11.14
N ASN A 36 13.44 27.24 12.03
CA ASN A 36 13.67 27.15 13.47
C ASN A 36 13.48 25.71 13.97
N GLN A 37 13.86 25.47 15.23
CA GLN A 37 13.78 24.14 15.84
C GLN A 37 12.35 23.59 15.89
N ASN A 38 11.32 24.43 16.06
CA ASN A 38 9.94 23.95 16.10
C ASN A 38 9.51 23.36 14.75
N ILE A 39 9.84 24.04 13.64
CA ILE A 39 9.57 23.55 12.28
C ILE A 39 10.32 22.24 12.04
N ILE A 40 11.59 22.17 12.43
CA ILE A 40 12.40 20.95 12.29
C ILE A 40 11.74 19.80 13.07
N SER A 41 11.44 20.00 14.35
CA SER A 41 10.83 18.98 15.21
C SER A 41 9.46 18.53 14.73
N GLU A 42 8.63 19.44 14.22
CA GLU A 42 7.30 19.09 13.72
C GLU A 42 7.37 18.31 12.40
N PHE A 43 8.18 18.76 11.44
CA PHE A 43 8.13 18.28 10.06
C PHE A 43 9.19 17.23 9.71
N MET A 44 10.18 16.99 10.57
CA MET A 44 11.05 15.80 10.49
C MET A 44 10.55 14.63 11.34
N ALA A 45 9.52 14.82 12.16
CA ALA A 45 8.86 13.75 12.89
C ALA A 45 8.00 12.87 11.97
N GLU A 46 7.40 11.84 12.53
CA GLU A 46 6.41 11.01 11.85
C GLU A 46 5.23 11.89 11.36
N PRO A 47 4.86 11.80 10.07
CA PRO A 47 3.71 12.53 9.56
C PRO A 47 2.43 12.22 10.35
N PRO A 48 1.59 13.22 10.65
CA PRO A 48 0.27 12.97 11.22
C PRO A 48 -0.54 12.02 10.32
N GLN A 49 -1.43 11.24 10.92
CA GLN A 49 -2.25 10.28 10.19
C GLN A 49 -3.01 10.95 9.02
N GLY A 50 -2.87 10.39 7.82
CA GLY A 50 -3.53 10.90 6.61
C GLY A 50 -2.90 12.18 6.05
N LYS A 51 -1.72 12.59 6.52
CA LYS A 51 -1.00 13.76 6.03
C LYS A 51 0.29 13.39 5.31
N ILE A 52 0.68 14.25 4.38
CA ILE A 52 1.99 14.25 3.72
C ILE A 52 2.61 15.64 3.84
N ARG A 53 3.93 15.71 4.02
CA ARG A 53 4.65 16.99 4.00
C ARG A 53 4.71 17.48 2.57
N ILE A 54 4.35 18.73 2.35
CA ILE A 54 4.48 19.44 1.09
C ILE A 54 5.28 20.73 1.31
N ALA A 55 5.74 21.33 0.21
CA ALA A 55 6.17 22.72 0.22
C ALA A 55 4.93 23.62 0.23
N GLY A 56 4.78 24.43 1.27
CA GLY A 56 3.75 25.46 1.36
C GLY A 56 4.04 26.64 0.44
N ASP A 57 3.02 27.47 0.21
CA ASP A 57 3.13 28.67 -0.65
C ASP A 57 4.12 29.71 -0.11
N ASP A 58 4.43 29.64 1.18
CA ASP A 58 5.43 30.47 1.86
C ASP A 58 6.86 29.90 1.71
N GLY A 59 7.05 28.78 1.02
CA GLY A 59 8.32 28.08 0.83
C GLY A 59 8.83 27.35 2.08
N LEU A 60 7.98 27.16 3.09
CA LEU A 60 8.25 26.35 4.28
C LEU A 60 7.47 25.03 4.20
N PRO A 61 7.80 24.01 5.00
CA PRO A 61 7.05 22.76 4.99
C PRO A 61 5.64 22.97 5.56
N ALA A 62 4.67 22.28 4.99
CA ALA A 62 3.28 22.24 5.46
C ALA A 62 2.72 20.82 5.37
N TRP A 63 1.71 20.52 6.20
CA TRP A 63 0.99 19.24 6.13
C TRP A 63 -0.23 19.36 5.22
N ALA A 64 -0.22 18.63 4.11
CA ALA A 64 -1.40 18.45 3.25
C ALA A 64 -2.07 17.11 3.54
N ASN A 65 -3.34 16.97 3.20
CA ASN A 65 -4.00 15.66 3.18
C ASN A 65 -3.35 14.80 2.09
N ILE A 66 -3.18 13.50 2.36
CA ILE A 66 -2.85 12.54 1.32
C ILE A 66 -4.00 12.60 0.29
N PRO A 67 -3.71 12.84 -0.99
CA PRO A 67 -4.75 12.84 -2.01
C PRO A 67 -5.40 11.46 -2.05
N PRO A 68 -6.70 11.37 -2.39
CA PRO A 68 -7.31 10.07 -2.65
C PRO A 68 -6.52 9.36 -3.76
N PRO A 69 -6.40 8.02 -3.72
CA PRO A 69 -5.78 7.27 -4.80
C PRO A 69 -6.44 7.60 -6.14
N THR A 70 -5.62 7.65 -7.18
CA THR A 70 -6.10 7.72 -8.56
C THR A 70 -6.86 6.46 -8.93
N HIS A 71 -7.66 6.52 -10.00
CA HIS A 71 -8.38 5.33 -10.46
C HIS A 71 -7.43 4.18 -10.85
N GLU A 72 -6.27 4.47 -11.43
CA GLU A 72 -5.25 3.47 -11.75
C GLU A 72 -4.69 2.83 -10.47
N GLU A 73 -4.36 3.62 -9.45
CA GLU A 73 -3.95 3.09 -8.13
C GLU A 73 -5.06 2.27 -7.47
N LEU A 74 -6.34 2.66 -7.62
CA LEU A 74 -7.47 1.88 -7.11
C LEU A 74 -7.59 0.52 -7.81
N ILE A 75 -7.32 0.45 -9.12
CA ILE A 75 -7.28 -0.81 -9.86
C ILE A 75 -6.15 -1.68 -9.31
N GLU A 76 -4.95 -1.14 -9.11
CA GLU A 76 -3.81 -1.90 -8.56
C GLU A 76 -4.07 -2.40 -7.13
N ILE A 77 -4.69 -1.58 -6.28
CA ILE A 77 -5.12 -1.96 -4.93
C ILE A 77 -6.13 -3.12 -4.99
N THR A 78 -7.13 -2.98 -5.86
CA THR A 78 -8.18 -4.00 -6.05
C THR A 78 -7.58 -5.31 -6.57
N GLU A 79 -6.65 -5.24 -7.51
CA GLU A 79 -5.94 -6.41 -8.03
C GLU A 79 -5.11 -7.11 -6.97
N SER A 80 -4.46 -6.33 -6.11
CA SER A 80 -3.73 -6.86 -4.96
C SER A 80 -4.67 -7.57 -3.98
N GLU A 81 -5.86 -7.04 -3.77
CA GLU A 81 -6.91 -7.66 -2.95
C GLU A 81 -7.42 -8.97 -3.57
N ARG A 82 -7.69 -9.00 -4.88
CA ARG A 82 -8.07 -10.23 -5.60
C ARG A 82 -7.01 -11.32 -5.43
N GLN A 83 -5.74 -10.97 -5.62
CA GLN A 83 -4.63 -11.91 -5.47
C GLN A 83 -4.49 -12.39 -4.03
N LEU A 84 -4.72 -11.52 -3.04
CA LEU A 84 -4.71 -11.88 -1.63
C LEU A 84 -5.81 -12.91 -1.32
N LEU A 85 -7.04 -12.70 -1.82
CA LEU A 85 -8.16 -13.62 -1.63
C LEU A 85 -7.89 -14.99 -2.30
N ILE A 86 -7.31 -14.98 -3.50
CA ILE A 86 -6.88 -16.21 -4.20
C ILE A 86 -5.82 -16.95 -3.38
N ASN A 87 -4.83 -16.23 -2.83
CA ASN A 87 -3.78 -16.82 -2.02
C ASN A 87 -4.36 -17.44 -0.75
N GLN A 88 -5.26 -16.74 -0.05
CA GLN A 88 -5.92 -17.25 1.16
C GLN A 88 -6.74 -18.52 0.88
N ALA A 89 -7.49 -18.55 -0.21
CA ALA A 89 -8.24 -19.73 -0.63
C ALA A 89 -7.32 -20.92 -0.92
N ASN A 90 -6.24 -20.69 -1.67
CA ASN A 90 -5.24 -21.70 -1.97
C ASN A 90 -4.54 -22.22 -0.69
N GLU A 91 -4.14 -21.33 0.21
CA GLU A 91 -3.56 -21.70 1.50
C GLU A 91 -4.52 -22.56 2.33
N TYR A 92 -5.79 -22.19 2.40
CA TYR A 92 -6.81 -22.96 3.09
C TYR A 92 -6.92 -24.38 2.50
N MET A 93 -7.10 -24.52 1.20
CA MET A 93 -7.22 -25.85 0.55
C MET A 93 -5.94 -26.69 0.68
N ASN A 94 -4.78 -26.06 0.57
CA ASN A 94 -3.48 -26.71 0.75
C ASN A 94 -3.30 -27.21 2.19
N SER A 95 -3.74 -26.45 3.20
CA SER A 95 -3.70 -26.87 4.61
C SER A 95 -4.48 -28.15 4.89
N LYS A 96 -5.52 -28.44 4.08
CA LYS A 96 -6.34 -29.67 4.15
C LYS A 96 -5.79 -30.83 3.33
N GLN A 97 -4.68 -30.61 2.61
CA GLN A 97 -4.09 -31.53 1.65
C GLN A 97 -5.05 -31.95 0.53
N TRP A 98 -6.09 -31.14 0.25
CA TRP A 98 -7.13 -31.49 -0.70
C TRP A 98 -6.61 -31.67 -2.14
N PRO A 99 -5.75 -30.79 -2.68
CA PRO A 99 -5.20 -31.00 -4.02
C PRO A 99 -4.47 -32.34 -4.16
N GLY A 100 -3.66 -32.70 -3.15
CA GLY A 100 -2.96 -33.98 -3.10
C GLY A 100 -3.92 -35.17 -2.99
N LYS A 101 -4.91 -35.11 -2.10
CA LYS A 101 -5.94 -36.16 -1.96
C LYS A 101 -6.75 -36.34 -3.25
N ALA A 102 -7.07 -35.25 -3.96
CA ALA A 102 -7.81 -35.27 -5.21
C ALA A 102 -7.01 -35.98 -6.33
N ALA A 103 -5.73 -35.62 -6.48
CA ALA A 103 -4.84 -36.20 -7.49
C ALA A 103 -4.70 -37.73 -7.41
N ILE A 104 -4.84 -38.31 -6.21
CA ILE A 104 -4.75 -39.76 -5.98
C ILE A 104 -6.10 -40.42 -5.66
N GLY A 105 -7.23 -39.73 -5.91
CA GLY A 105 -8.57 -40.29 -5.75
C GLY A 105 -8.99 -40.60 -4.31
N ARG A 106 -8.35 -39.97 -3.32
CA ARG A 106 -8.65 -40.14 -1.88
C ARG A 106 -9.60 -39.11 -1.32
N LEU A 107 -9.83 -37.99 -2.02
CA LEU A 107 -10.77 -36.96 -1.62
C LEU A 107 -12.22 -37.41 -1.90
N LYS A 108 -13.06 -37.53 -0.87
CA LYS A 108 -14.44 -38.06 -0.97
C LYS A 108 -15.37 -37.43 0.07
N GLY A 109 -16.67 -37.61 -0.11
CA GLY A 109 -17.69 -37.18 0.85
C GLY A 109 -17.71 -35.66 1.03
N GLU A 110 -17.86 -35.22 2.27
CA GLU A 110 -17.93 -33.78 2.61
C GLU A 110 -16.67 -33.01 2.23
N GLU A 111 -15.47 -33.61 2.33
CA GLU A 111 -14.22 -32.93 1.95
C GLU A 111 -14.19 -32.62 0.45
N LEU A 112 -14.74 -33.50 -0.39
CA LEU A 112 -14.84 -33.27 -1.84
C LEU A 112 -15.85 -32.17 -2.16
N ALA A 113 -17.00 -32.18 -1.49
CA ALA A 113 -18.01 -31.14 -1.68
C ALA A 113 -17.47 -29.76 -1.27
N GLN A 114 -16.76 -29.67 -0.14
CA GLN A 114 -16.13 -28.42 0.28
C GLN A 114 -15.02 -27.98 -0.67
N TYR A 115 -14.17 -28.90 -1.14
CA TYR A 115 -13.11 -28.57 -2.10
C TYR A 115 -13.69 -27.97 -3.38
N ASN A 116 -14.77 -28.54 -3.93
CA ASN A 116 -15.43 -27.99 -5.12
C ASN A 116 -15.97 -26.57 -4.87
N LEU A 117 -16.59 -26.29 -3.72
CA LEU A 117 -17.05 -24.94 -3.38
C LEU A 117 -15.90 -23.92 -3.32
N TRP A 118 -14.73 -24.34 -2.84
CA TRP A 118 -13.55 -23.48 -2.81
C TRP A 118 -12.92 -23.27 -4.21
N LEU A 119 -13.00 -24.27 -5.10
CA LEU A 119 -12.63 -24.10 -6.50
C LEU A 119 -13.60 -23.16 -7.22
N ASP A 120 -14.92 -23.31 -7.02
CA ASP A 120 -15.93 -22.40 -7.57
C ASP A 120 -15.69 -20.95 -7.09
N TYR A 121 -15.26 -20.77 -5.83
CA TYR A 121 -14.89 -19.47 -5.28
C TYR A 121 -13.63 -18.90 -5.95
N LEU A 122 -12.60 -19.72 -6.22
CA LEU A 122 -11.42 -19.28 -6.97
C LEU A 122 -11.77 -18.85 -8.39
N ASP A 123 -12.57 -19.65 -9.11
CA ASP A 123 -13.03 -19.32 -10.45
C ASP A 123 -13.82 -18.01 -10.45
N ALA A 124 -14.69 -17.81 -9.44
CA ALA A 124 -15.43 -16.56 -9.27
C ALA A 124 -14.50 -15.37 -8.99
N LEU A 125 -13.45 -15.54 -8.18
CA LEU A 125 -12.45 -14.50 -7.93
C LEU A 125 -11.70 -14.13 -9.20
N GLU A 126 -11.24 -15.10 -10.00
CA GLU A 126 -10.51 -14.85 -11.25
C GLU A 126 -11.35 -14.09 -12.29
N LEU A 127 -12.67 -14.22 -12.22
CA LEU A 127 -13.61 -13.51 -13.11
C LEU A 127 -13.96 -12.09 -12.64
N VAL A 128 -13.53 -11.67 -11.44
CA VAL A 128 -13.79 -10.30 -10.95
C VAL A 128 -13.08 -9.28 -11.83
N ASP A 129 -13.86 -8.38 -12.44
CA ASP A 129 -13.35 -7.24 -13.20
C ASP A 129 -12.94 -6.09 -12.25
N THR A 130 -11.64 -5.91 -12.08
CA THR A 130 -11.06 -4.90 -11.18
C THR A 130 -11.05 -3.50 -11.77
N SER A 131 -11.34 -3.35 -13.07
CA SER A 131 -11.39 -2.03 -13.72
C SER A 131 -12.56 -1.16 -13.21
N SER A 132 -13.53 -1.77 -12.53
CA SER A 132 -14.67 -1.09 -11.91
C SER A 132 -14.35 -0.53 -10.51
N ALA A 133 -13.09 -0.53 -10.08
CA ALA A 133 -12.67 -0.02 -8.77
C ALA A 133 -13.13 1.44 -8.53
N PRO A 134 -13.59 1.79 -7.30
CA PRO A 134 -13.54 0.97 -6.08
C PRO A 134 -14.79 0.11 -5.82
N ASP A 135 -15.82 0.20 -6.67
CA ASP A 135 -17.12 -0.42 -6.44
C ASP A 135 -17.12 -1.89 -6.93
N ILE A 136 -16.45 -2.76 -6.17
CA ILE A 136 -16.24 -4.17 -6.51
C ILE A 136 -17.13 -5.07 -5.65
N GLU A 137 -17.90 -5.94 -6.30
CA GLU A 137 -18.65 -7.01 -5.64
C GLU A 137 -17.78 -8.26 -5.53
N TRP A 138 -17.19 -8.48 -4.35
CA TRP A 138 -16.39 -9.67 -4.09
C TRP A 138 -17.28 -10.92 -3.93
N PRO A 139 -16.91 -12.07 -4.51
CA PRO A 139 -17.59 -13.32 -4.22
C PRO A 139 -17.46 -13.67 -2.73
N THR A 140 -18.45 -14.36 -2.19
CA THR A 140 -18.44 -14.76 -0.77
C THR A 140 -17.70 -16.08 -0.60
N PRO A 141 -16.72 -16.18 0.32
CA PRO A 141 -16.01 -17.44 0.55
C PRO A 141 -16.95 -18.51 1.13
N PRO A 142 -16.72 -19.81 0.83
CA PRO A 142 -17.53 -20.89 1.39
C PRO A 142 -17.46 -20.96 2.91
N ALA A 143 -18.59 -21.27 3.57
CA ALA A 143 -18.63 -21.43 5.02
C ALA A 143 -17.72 -22.57 5.49
N VAL A 144 -16.72 -22.25 6.31
CA VAL A 144 -15.90 -23.26 6.97
C VAL A 144 -16.73 -23.87 8.10
N GLN A 145 -17.20 -25.10 7.92
CA GLN A 145 -17.81 -25.83 9.04
C GLN A 145 -16.72 -26.13 10.08
N ALA A 146 -16.76 -25.43 11.21
CA ALA A 146 -15.99 -25.80 12.38
C ALA A 146 -16.46 -27.18 12.85
N ARG A 147 -15.52 -28.12 12.98
CA ARG A 147 -15.77 -29.43 13.58
C ARG A 147 -15.70 -29.36 15.09
#